data_AF-A0A9E4GQN2-F1
#
_entry.id   AF-A0A9E4GQN2-F1
#
_cell.length_a   1.000
_cell.length_b   1.000
_cell.length_c   1.000
_cell.angle_alpha   90.00
_cell.angle_beta   90.00
_cell.angle_gamma   90.00
#
_symmetry.space_group_name_H-M   'P 1'
#
loop_
_entity.id
_entity.type
_entity.pdbx_description
1 polymer ?
#
loop_
_entity_poly.entity_id
_entity_poly.type
_entity_poly.pdbx_seq_one_letter_code
_entity_poly.pdbx_strand_id
1 'polypeptide(L)'
;MKAGTDRRTCDGRQLRWLLTAGLSWLEQNQGLVDSLNVFPVPDGDTGKNMVLTLRSANEHIKPLDSRKAGAVGAGVAHGALMGARGNSGVILCQLL
;
A
#
# COMPACT_ATOMS: atom_id res chain seq x y z
N MET A 1 23.25 23.09 0.84
CA MET A 1 22.03 23.52 0.11
C MET A 1 21.18 22.30 -0.18
N LYS A 2 19.99 22.16 0.41
CA LYS A 2 19.06 21.07 0.09
C LYS A 2 18.43 21.42 -1.27
N ALA A 3 18.69 20.61 -2.29
CA ALA A 3 18.00 20.74 -3.57
C ALA A 3 16.50 20.66 -3.30
N GLY A 4 15.76 21.70 -3.69
CA GLY A 4 14.30 21.69 -3.60
C GLY A 4 13.77 20.53 -4.43
N THR A 5 13.11 19.58 -3.78
CA THR A 5 12.44 18.48 -4.46
C THR A 5 11.37 19.10 -5.36
N ASP A 6 11.55 19.03 -6.67
CA ASP A 6 10.49 19.38 -7.62
C ASP A 6 9.28 18.48 -7.32
N ARG A 7 8.25 19.08 -6.70
CA ARG A 7 7.01 18.40 -6.32
C ARG A 7 6.21 17.86 -7.51
N ARG A 8 6.64 18.11 -8.75
CA ARG A 8 5.99 17.65 -9.98
C ARG A 8 6.42 16.26 -10.43
N THR A 9 7.45 15.68 -9.83
CA THR A 9 7.97 14.34 -10.21
C THR A 9 8.01 13.38 -9.03
N CYS A 10 7.73 12.11 -9.32
CA CYS A 10 7.77 11.01 -8.36
C CYS A 10 8.60 9.85 -8.94
N ASP A 11 9.81 9.66 -8.42
CA ASP A 11 10.70 8.56 -8.78
C ASP A 11 10.42 7.31 -7.93
N GLY A 12 11.12 6.19 -8.21
CA GLY A 12 10.93 4.94 -7.49
C GLY A 12 11.20 5.03 -5.98
N ARG A 13 12.14 5.89 -5.54
CA ARG A 13 12.43 6.05 -4.11
C ARG A 13 11.31 6.83 -3.42
N GLN A 14 10.79 7.87 -4.09
CA GLN A 14 9.63 8.63 -3.62
C GLN A 14 8.38 7.75 -3.59
N LEU A 15 8.15 6.92 -4.60
CA LEU A 15 7.03 5.97 -4.63
C LEU A 15 7.11 4.98 -3.47
N ARG A 16 8.27 4.37 -3.23
CA ARG A 16 8.47 3.48 -2.05
C ARG A 16 8.16 4.21 -0.74
N TRP A 17 8.64 5.45 -0.59
CA TRP A 17 8.36 6.24 0.60
C TRP A 17 6.86 6.55 0.76
N LEU A 18 6.16 6.90 -0.33
CA LEU A 18 4.71 7.13 -0.31
C LEU A 18 3.94 5.86 0.05
N LEU A 19 4.37 4.69 -0.44
CA LEU A 19 3.79 3.40 -0.06
C LEU A 19 3.96 3.12 1.44
N THR A 20 5.16 3.35 1.99
CA THR A 20 5.39 3.20 3.44
C THR A 20 4.54 4.19 4.25
N ALA A 21 4.44 5.44 3.82
CA ALA A 21 3.60 6.45 4.47
C ALA A 21 2.11 6.07 4.42
N GLY A 22 1.64 5.58 3.27
CA GLY A 22 0.28 5.08 3.09
C GLY A 22 -0.03 3.89 3.98
N LEU A 23 0.90 2.94 4.12
CA LEU A 23 0.78 1.83 5.07
C LEU A 23 0.64 2.33 6.50
N SER A 24 1.54 3.23 6.95
CA SER A 24 1.46 3.78 8.30
C SER A 24 0.17 4.54 8.58
N TRP A 25 -0.37 5.24 7.58
CA TRP A 25 -1.66 5.93 7.72
C TRP A 25 -2.83 4.96 7.79
N LEU A 26 -2.81 3.91 6.94
CA LEU A 26 -3.84 2.88 6.94
C LEU A 26 -3.83 2.06 8.24
N GLU A 27 -2.66 1.74 8.80
CA GLU A 27 -2.51 1.08 10.10
C GLU A 27 -3.16 1.91 11.23
N GLN A 28 -2.90 3.22 11.26
CA GLN A 28 -3.49 4.12 12.26
C GLN A 28 -5.01 4.24 12.14
N ASN A 29 -5.54 4.09 10.93
CA ASN A 29 -6.97 4.21 10.65
C ASN A 29 -7.65 2.85 10.42
N GLN A 30 -6.99 1.74 10.76
CA GLN A 30 -7.49 0.39 10.46
C GLN A 30 -8.90 0.18 11.04
N GLY A 31 -9.10 0.52 12.31
CA GLY A 31 -10.39 0.37 12.98
C GLY A 31 -11.49 1.26 12.39
N LEU A 32 -11.14 2.46 11.90
CA LEU A 32 -12.08 3.30 11.17
C LEU A 32 -12.51 2.60 9.88
N VAL A 33 -11.57 2.08 9.09
CA VAL A 33 -11.87 1.36 7.84
C VAL A 33 -12.65 0.06 8.10
N ASP A 34 -12.29 -0.69 9.14
CA ASP A 34 -13.04 -1.87 9.59
C ASP A 34 -14.52 -1.52 9.89
N SER A 35 -14.78 -0.31 10.42
CA SER A 35 -16.14 0.16 10.74
C SER A 35 -16.95 0.68 9.54
N LEU A 36 -16.32 0.94 8.39
CA LEU A 36 -17.01 1.48 7.20
C LEU A 36 -17.76 0.40 6.42
N ASN A 37 -17.28 -0.85 6.44
CA ASN A 37 -17.93 -1.94 5.71
C ASN A 37 -19.10 -2.51 6.52
N VAL A 38 -20.31 -2.05 6.23
CA VAL A 38 -21.54 -2.36 6.98
C VAL A 38 -22.58 -3.17 6.18
N PHE A 39 -22.20 -3.78 5.05
CA PHE A 39 -23.15 -4.48 4.16
C PHE A 39 -22.74 -5.93 3.82
N PRO A 40 -23.67 -6.92 3.87
CA PRO A 40 -24.95 -6.92 4.56
C PRO A 40 -24.82 -7.15 6.08
N VAL A 41 -23.65 -7.63 6.53
CA VAL A 41 -23.26 -7.83 7.94
C VAL A 41 -21.84 -7.28 8.09
N PRO A 42 -21.51 -6.55 9.17
CA PRO A 42 -20.16 -6.07 9.39
C PRO A 42 -19.21 -7.24 9.73
N ASP A 43 -18.33 -7.58 8.81
CA ASP A 43 -17.28 -8.59 9.04
C ASP A 43 -16.12 -8.03 9.88
N GLY A 44 -16.04 -6.70 10.01
CA GLY A 44 -15.11 -5.99 10.89
C GLY A 44 -13.63 -6.19 10.56
N ASP A 45 -13.31 -6.65 9.34
CA ASP A 45 -11.97 -7.04 8.93
C ASP A 45 -11.46 -6.30 7.66
N THR A 46 -12.24 -5.36 7.14
CA THR A 46 -11.96 -4.69 5.85
C THR A 46 -10.63 -3.93 5.88
N GLY A 47 -10.41 -3.10 6.90
CA GLY A 47 -9.16 -2.40 7.15
C GLY A 47 -8.03 -3.35 7.47
N LYS A 48 -8.25 -4.38 8.30
CA LYS A 48 -7.24 -5.40 8.61
C LYS A 48 -6.73 -6.10 7.34
N ASN A 49 -7.64 -6.51 6.46
CA ASN A 49 -7.33 -7.15 5.18
C ASN A 49 -6.51 -6.24 4.24
N MET A 50 -6.87 -4.95 4.18
CA MET A 50 -6.12 -3.95 3.42
C MET A 50 -4.72 -3.70 4.00
N VAL A 51 -4.58 -3.59 5.34
CA VAL A 51 -3.28 -3.43 6.03
C VAL A 51 -2.37 -4.62 5.74
N LEU A 52 -2.87 -5.85 5.87
CA LEU A 52 -2.06 -7.06 5.61
C LEU A 52 -1.58 -7.12 4.15
N THR A 53 -2.45 -6.76 3.21
CA THR A 53 -2.13 -6.71 1.78
C THR A 53 -1.05 -5.65 1.49
N LEU A 54 -1.22 -4.43 2.00
CA LEU A 54 -0.29 -3.33 1.78
C LEU A 54 1.05 -3.55 2.51
N ARG A 55 1.03 -4.23 3.67
CA ARG A 55 2.25 -4.65 4.39
C ARG A 55 3.05 -5.64 3.56
N SER A 56 2.39 -6.62 2.93
CA SER A 56 3.06 -7.57 2.03
C SER A 56 3.72 -6.85 0.85
N ALA A 57 3.01 -5.93 0.21
CA ALA A 57 3.58 -5.09 -0.85
C ALA A 57 4.81 -4.29 -0.38
N ASN A 58 4.70 -3.63 0.79
CA ASN A 58 5.77 -2.82 1.35
C ASN A 58 7.02 -3.64 1.71
N GLU A 59 6.86 -4.81 2.31
CA GLU A 59 7.99 -5.70 2.62
C GLU A 59 8.64 -6.26 1.34
N HIS A 60 7.86 -6.52 0.29
CA HIS A 60 8.40 -6.99 -1.00
C HIS A 60 9.30 -5.94 -1.67
N ILE A 61 8.95 -4.65 -1.59
CA ILE A 61 9.74 -3.57 -2.21
C ILE A 61 10.85 -3.00 -1.31
N LYS A 62 10.85 -3.34 -0.02
CA LYS A 62 11.86 -2.88 0.96
C LYS A 62 13.32 -3.11 0.52
N PRO A 63 13.70 -4.27 -0.07
CA PRO A 63 15.06 -4.46 -0.57
C PRO A 63 15.33 -3.76 -1.93
N LEU A 64 14.31 -3.22 -2.60
CA LEU A 64 14.49 -2.59 -3.91
C LEU A 64 15.02 -1.16 -3.77
N ASP A 65 16.29 -0.94 -4.12
CA ASP A 65 16.86 0.41 -4.31
C ASP A 65 16.88 0.80 -5.79
N SER A 66 15.73 1.20 -6.31
CA SER A 66 15.58 1.69 -7.69
C SER A 66 14.98 3.09 -7.72
N ARG A 67 15.51 3.96 -8.60
CA ARG A 67 14.88 5.24 -8.95
C ARG A 67 13.81 5.10 -10.04
N LYS A 68 13.68 3.93 -10.66
CA LYS A 68 12.66 3.71 -11.71
C LYS A 68 11.31 3.42 -11.05
N ALA A 69 10.35 4.33 -11.18
CA ALA A 69 9.00 4.17 -10.63
C ALA A 69 8.33 2.86 -11.09
N GLY A 70 8.46 2.50 -12.37
CA GLY A 70 7.88 1.25 -12.89
C GLY A 70 8.46 -0.02 -12.26
N ALA A 71 9.75 -0.03 -11.88
CA ALA A 71 10.35 -1.18 -11.19
C ALA A 71 9.81 -1.34 -9.76
N VAL A 72 9.62 -0.22 -9.06
CA VAL A 72 9.03 -0.22 -7.71
C VAL A 72 7.54 -0.56 -7.79
N GLY A 73 6.79 0.04 -8.72
CA GLY A 73 5.38 -0.25 -8.95
C GLY A 73 5.11 -1.72 -9.27
N ALA A 74 5.92 -2.33 -10.16
CA ALA A 74 5.81 -3.76 -10.43
C ALA A 74 6.05 -4.63 -9.17
N GLY A 75 7.00 -4.22 -8.32
CA GLY A 75 7.22 -4.88 -7.03
C GLY A 75 6.06 -4.70 -6.04
N VAL A 76 5.43 -3.51 -6.01
CA VAL A 76 4.23 -3.26 -5.20
C VAL A 76 3.11 -4.19 -5.64
N ALA A 77 2.78 -4.19 -6.93
CA ALA A 77 1.74 -5.02 -7.51
C ALA A 77 1.97 -6.51 -7.21
N HIS A 78 3.20 -6.99 -7.40
CA HIS A 78 3.54 -8.39 -7.12
C HIS A 78 3.42 -8.75 -5.62
N GLY A 79 3.96 -7.91 -4.73
CA GLY A 79 3.88 -8.13 -3.30
C GLY A 79 2.44 -8.03 -2.76
N ALA A 80 1.62 -7.14 -3.31
CA ALA A 80 0.19 -7.05 -3.00
C ALA A 80 -0.54 -8.32 -3.46
N LEU A 81 -0.25 -8.81 -4.67
CA LEU A 81 -0.90 -10.01 -5.23
C LEU A 81 -0.60 -11.27 -4.41
N MET A 82 0.65 -11.45 -4.00
CA MET A 82 1.05 -12.61 -3.17
C MET A 82 0.56 -12.51 -1.73
N GLY A 83 0.26 -11.30 -1.26
CA GLY A 83 -0.17 -11.02 0.11
C GLY A 83 -1.64 -10.71 0.29
N ALA A 84 -2.44 -10.69 -0.77
CA ALA A 84 -3.83 -10.25 -0.74
C ALA A 84 -4.65 -11.08 0.26
N ARG A 85 -5.40 -10.41 1.13
CA ARG A 85 -6.28 -11.03 2.14
C ARG A 85 -7.71 -10.55 1.98
N GLY A 86 -8.64 -11.49 1.96
CA GLY A 86 -10.07 -11.19 1.82
C GLY A 86 -10.41 -10.40 0.54
N ASN A 87 -11.66 -9.97 0.45
CA ASN A 87 -12.14 -9.25 -0.72
C ASN A 87 -11.52 -7.86 -0.84
N SER A 88 -11.39 -7.14 0.27
CA SER A 88 -10.82 -5.78 0.27
C SER A 88 -9.33 -5.77 -0.10
N GLY A 89 -8.58 -6.80 0.30
CA GLY A 89 -7.18 -6.96 -0.12
C GLY A 89 -7.05 -7.28 -1.61
N VAL A 90 -7.90 -8.16 -2.16
CA VAL A 90 -7.89 -8.48 -3.60
C VAL A 90 -8.23 -7.23 -4.44
N ILE A 91 -9.23 -6.45 -4.04
CA ILE A 91 -9.58 -5.20 -4.74
C ILE A 91 -8.43 -4.19 -4.64
N LEU A 92 -7.85 -4.01 -3.45
CA LEU A 92 -6.71 -3.11 -3.28
C LEU A 92 -5.52 -3.53 -4.17
N CYS A 93 -5.22 -4.82 -4.24
CA CYS A 93 -4.17 -5.34 -5.10
C CYS A 93 -4.39 -5.01 -6.58
N GLN A 94 -5.63 -5.01 -7.07
CA GLN A 94 -5.91 -4.68 -8.48
C GLN A 94 -5.67 -3.19 -8.81
N LEU A 95 -5.69 -2.31 -7.80
CA LEU A 95 -5.39 -0.88 -7.96
C LEU A 95 -3.90 -0.58 -7.90
N LEU A 96 -3.11 -1.48 -7.30
CA LEU A 96 -1.68 -1.33 -7.04
C LEU A 96 -0.84 -1.95 -8.17
#